data_AF-U4VGL4-F1
#
_entry.id   AF-U4VGL4-F1
#
_cell.length_a   1.000
_cell.length_b   1.000
_cell.length_c   1.000
_cell.angle_alpha   90.00
_cell.angle_beta   90.00
_cell.angle_gamma   90.00
#
_symmetry.space_group_name_H-M   'P 1'
#
loop_
_entity.id
_entity.type
_entity.pdbx_description
1 polymer ?
#
loop_
_entity_poly.entity_id
_entity_poly.type
_entity_poly.pdbx_seq_one_letter_code
_entity_poly.pdbx_strand_id
1 'polypeptide(L)'
;MGALFLSLLPGLLHEMATGPSMAWLSGAAVGILTLAGAGAVMLFRDRSAASARNWAGLTIIAGTGIVLLGALFHSPVLLLLGSLPTGIGFGAGFLGVLRGLVARARPEERAGLISSFYIASYLPNALLAMIAGYAAGQIGVFDTVLGGFGAFIILMAGLSLTINVNEPN
;
A
#
# COMPACT_ATOMS: atom_id res chain seq x y z
N MET A 1 -2.65 1.58 0.98
CA MET A 1 -2.03 0.38 1.56
C MET A 1 -2.25 0.28 3.07
N GLY A 2 -1.99 1.35 3.84
CA GLY A 2 -2.21 1.34 5.30
C GLY A 2 -3.63 0.92 5.70
N ALA A 3 -4.65 1.38 4.96
CA ALA A 3 -6.02 0.94 5.19
C ALA A 3 -6.23 -0.59 5.13
N LEU A 4 -5.68 -1.28 4.13
CA LEU A 4 -5.82 -2.73 4.00
C LEU A 4 -5.06 -3.47 5.11
N PHE A 5 -3.80 -3.10 5.32
CA PHE A 5 -2.88 -3.82 6.22
C PHE A 5 -3.17 -3.59 7.70
N LEU A 6 -3.67 -2.40 8.07
CA LEU A 6 -3.93 -2.07 9.47
C LEU A 6 -5.38 -2.31 9.86
N SER A 7 -6.34 -2.20 8.94
CA SER A 7 -7.77 -2.33 9.26
C SER A 7 -8.36 -3.70 8.94
N LEU A 8 -7.98 -4.34 7.82
CA LEU A 8 -8.65 -5.56 7.33
C LEU A 8 -7.80 -6.82 7.54
N LEU A 9 -6.50 -6.73 7.32
CA LEU A 9 -5.60 -7.87 7.41
C LEU A 9 -5.62 -8.59 8.77
N PRO A 10 -5.67 -7.89 9.93
CA PRO A 10 -5.81 -8.57 11.21
C PRO A 10 -7.11 -9.37 11.34
N GLY A 11 -8.21 -8.85 10.78
CA GLY A 11 -9.50 -9.56 10.73
C GLY A 11 -9.44 -10.81 9.87
N LEU A 12 -8.84 -10.73 8.67
CA LEU A 12 -8.64 -11.89 7.79
C LEU A 12 -7.85 -12.99 8.49
N LEU A 13 -6.72 -12.62 9.11
CA LEU A 13 -5.86 -13.58 9.81
C LEU A 13 -6.52 -14.16 11.06
N HIS A 14 -7.39 -13.38 11.72
CA HIS A 14 -8.17 -13.87 12.84
C HIS A 14 -9.21 -14.91 12.40
N GLU A 15 -9.95 -14.65 11.32
CA GLU A 15 -10.94 -15.59 10.78
C GLU A 15 -10.29 -16.87 10.22
N MET A 16 -9.04 -16.79 9.75
CA MET A 16 -8.26 -17.96 9.31
C MET A 16 -7.63 -18.76 10.47
N ALA A 17 -7.67 -18.26 11.70
CA ALA A 17 -6.96 -18.88 12.81
C ALA A 17 -7.67 -20.17 13.28
N THR A 18 -6.94 -21.29 13.25
CA THR A 18 -7.41 -22.60 13.72
C THR A 18 -6.92 -22.96 15.14
N GLY A 19 -6.21 -22.05 15.82
CA GLY A 19 -5.55 -22.28 17.11
C GLY A 19 -5.23 -20.98 17.88
N PRO A 20 -4.26 -20.97 18.83
CA PRO A 20 -3.92 -19.78 19.61
C PRO A 20 -3.56 -18.57 18.73
N SER A 21 -3.72 -17.36 19.27
CA SER A 21 -3.86 -16.13 18.49
C SER A 21 -2.78 -15.95 17.41
N MET A 22 -3.22 -15.94 16.15
CA MET A 22 -2.39 -15.64 14.98
C MET A 22 -2.05 -14.14 14.83
N ALA A 23 -2.22 -13.34 15.87
CA ALA A 23 -2.02 -11.88 15.85
C ALA A 23 -0.60 -11.45 15.43
N TRP A 24 0.41 -12.30 15.70
CA TRP A 24 1.79 -12.05 15.29
C TRP A 24 1.96 -12.03 13.76
N LEU A 25 1.11 -12.75 13.01
CA LEU A 25 1.14 -12.76 11.54
C LEU A 25 0.78 -11.39 10.97
N SER A 26 -0.17 -10.69 11.60
CA SER A 26 -0.53 -9.32 11.21
C SER A 26 0.66 -8.37 11.43
N GLY A 27 1.33 -8.50 12.57
CA GLY A 27 2.56 -7.75 12.87
C GLY A 27 3.70 -8.09 11.90
N ALA A 28 3.87 -9.36 11.56
CA ALA A 28 4.87 -9.82 10.60
C ALA A 28 4.58 -9.28 9.19
N ALA A 29 3.33 -9.29 8.75
CA ALA A 29 2.93 -8.72 7.46
C ALA A 29 3.23 -7.22 7.37
N VAL A 30 2.86 -6.46 8.40
CA VAL A 30 3.18 -5.02 8.50
C VAL A 30 4.68 -4.78 8.58
N GLY A 31 5.41 -5.63 9.30
CA GLY A 31 6.88 -5.59 9.38
C GLY A 31 7.53 -5.83 8.02
N ILE A 32 7.12 -6.87 7.29
CA ILE A 32 7.59 -7.17 5.93
C ILE A 32 7.29 -5.99 5.00
N LEU A 33 6.05 -5.48 5.00
CA LEU A 33 5.64 -4.32 4.22
C LEU A 33 6.57 -3.11 4.48
N THR A 34 6.82 -2.81 5.75
CA THR A 34 7.58 -1.64 6.18
C THR A 34 9.07 -1.78 5.83
N LEU A 35 9.68 -2.93 6.11
CA LEU A 35 11.07 -3.21 5.80
C LEU A 35 11.32 -3.24 4.29
N ALA A 36 10.40 -3.84 3.53
CA ALA A 36 10.44 -3.86 2.08
C ALA A 36 10.31 -2.45 1.48
N GLY A 37 9.43 -1.62 2.05
CA GLY A 37 9.30 -0.22 1.68
C GLY A 37 10.56 0.57 1.96
N ALA A 38 11.19 0.39 3.13
CA ALA A 38 12.46 1.02 3.46
C ALA A 38 13.58 0.59 2.49
N GLY A 39 13.68 -0.71 2.18
CA GLY A 39 14.63 -1.23 1.19
C GLY A 39 14.40 -0.64 -0.20
N ALA A 40 13.13 -0.53 -0.63
CA ALA A 40 12.77 0.10 -1.89
C ALA A 40 13.14 1.59 -1.93
N VAL A 41 12.93 2.33 -0.84
CA VAL A 41 13.40 3.72 -0.73
C VAL A 41 14.90 3.80 -0.97
N MET A 42 15.70 2.92 -0.36
CA MET A 42 17.15 2.90 -0.56
C MET A 42 17.54 2.50 -1.99
N LEU A 43 16.83 1.57 -2.61
CA LEU A 43 17.12 1.09 -3.97
C LEU A 43 16.76 2.11 -5.05
N PHE A 44 15.65 2.84 -4.86
CA PHE A 44 15.13 3.78 -5.84
C PHE A 44 15.55 5.24 -5.58
N ARG A 45 16.34 5.53 -4.53
CA ARG A 45 16.80 6.90 -4.22
C ARG A 45 17.64 7.56 -5.30
N ASP A 46 18.26 6.79 -6.20
CA ASP A 46 19.08 7.30 -7.31
C ASP A 46 18.44 7.06 -8.67
N ARG A 47 17.20 6.55 -8.71
CA ARG A 47 16.45 6.29 -9.94
C ARG A 47 15.53 7.48 -10.28
N SER A 48 15.14 7.58 -11.56
CA SER A 48 14.19 8.60 -12.00
C SER A 48 12.82 8.41 -11.34
N ALA A 49 12.08 9.51 -11.19
CA ALA A 49 10.75 9.49 -10.58
C ALA A 49 9.77 8.68 -11.43
N ALA A 50 9.93 8.68 -12.75
CA ALA A 50 9.17 7.81 -13.66
C ALA A 50 9.43 6.32 -13.41
N SER A 51 10.70 5.91 -13.27
CA SER A 51 11.05 4.51 -13.03
C SER A 51 10.51 4.01 -11.69
N ALA A 52 10.69 4.79 -10.62
CA ALA A 52 10.18 4.44 -9.28
C ALA A 52 8.66 4.27 -9.26
N ARG A 53 7.92 5.12 -10.00
CA ARG A 53 6.47 5.04 -10.13
C ARG A 53 6.00 3.79 -10.87
N ASN A 54 6.63 3.45 -12.00
CA ASN A 54 6.25 2.27 -12.77
C ASN A 54 6.44 1.00 -11.94
N TRP A 55 7.59 0.88 -11.26
CA TRP A 55 7.83 -0.20 -10.31
C TRP A 55 6.82 -0.21 -9.16
N ALA A 56 6.44 0.96 -8.65
CA ALA A 56 5.43 1.08 -7.62
C ALA A 56 4.08 0.52 -8.05
N GLY A 57 3.57 0.92 -9.22
CA GLY A 57 2.30 0.42 -9.74
C GLY A 57 2.32 -1.10 -9.95
N LEU A 58 3.35 -1.62 -10.62
CA LEU A 58 3.48 -3.06 -10.90
C LEU A 58 3.54 -3.91 -9.62
N THR A 59 4.36 -3.50 -8.65
CA THR A 59 4.55 -4.27 -7.41
C THR A 59 3.36 -4.15 -6.46
N ILE A 60 2.64 -3.01 -6.46
CA ILE A 60 1.35 -2.89 -5.76
C ILE A 60 0.29 -3.81 -6.37
N ILE A 61 0.17 -3.86 -7.70
CA ILE A 61 -0.78 -4.76 -8.39
C ILE A 61 -0.45 -6.21 -8.05
N ALA A 62 0.81 -6.61 -8.23
CA ALA A 62 1.25 -7.97 -7.93
C ALA A 62 1.03 -8.34 -6.46
N GLY A 63 1.44 -7.47 -5.53
CA GLY A 63 1.32 -7.73 -4.10
C GLY A 63 -0.13 -7.77 -3.61
N THR A 64 -0.96 -6.84 -4.08
CA THR A 64 -2.40 -6.87 -3.78
C THR A 64 -3.05 -8.13 -4.37
N GLY A 65 -2.67 -8.53 -5.58
CA GLY A 65 -3.14 -9.78 -6.18
C GLY A 65 -2.78 -11.01 -5.34
N ILE A 66 -1.55 -11.09 -4.84
CA ILE A 66 -1.12 -12.19 -3.96
C ILE A 66 -1.89 -12.17 -2.62
N VAL A 67 -2.13 -10.98 -2.05
CA VAL A 67 -2.96 -10.84 -0.83
C VAL A 67 -4.39 -11.31 -1.09
N LEU A 68 -4.99 -10.95 -2.22
CA LEU A 68 -6.33 -11.39 -2.60
C LEU A 68 -6.40 -12.90 -2.82
N LEU A 69 -5.38 -13.50 -3.44
CA LEU A 69 -5.28 -14.95 -3.56
C LEU A 69 -5.12 -15.62 -2.19
N GLY A 70 -4.37 -15.00 -1.28
CA GLY A 70 -4.25 -15.46 0.11
C GLY A 70 -5.57 -15.44 0.85
N ALA A 71 -6.38 -14.38 0.67
CA ALA A 71 -7.74 -14.34 1.17
C ALA A 71 -8.59 -15.45 0.55
N LEU A 72 -8.63 -15.57 -0.78
CA LEU A 72 -9.45 -16.56 -1.49
C LEU A 72 -9.13 -18.00 -1.07
N PHE A 73 -7.85 -18.36 -0.98
CA PHE A 73 -7.40 -19.71 -0.62
C PHE A 73 -7.21 -19.92 0.89
N HIS A 74 -7.61 -18.96 1.73
CA HIS A 74 -7.46 -19.02 3.18
C HIS A 74 -6.02 -19.35 3.62
N SER A 75 -5.03 -18.71 2.97
CA SER A 75 -3.61 -18.99 3.14
C SER A 75 -2.88 -17.80 3.79
N PRO A 76 -2.51 -17.90 5.08
CA PRO A 76 -1.72 -16.88 5.76
C PRO A 76 -0.34 -16.66 5.12
N VAL A 77 0.24 -17.71 4.53
CA VAL A 77 1.54 -17.62 3.84
C VAL A 77 1.44 -16.72 2.61
N LEU A 78 0.38 -16.83 1.82
CA LEU A 78 0.16 -15.94 0.68
C LEU A 78 -0.06 -14.49 1.14
N LEU A 79 -0.79 -14.27 2.23
CA LEU A 79 -0.96 -12.92 2.80
C LEU A 79 0.40 -12.29 3.19
N LEU A 80 1.29 -13.07 3.82
CA LEU A 80 2.65 -12.62 4.13
C LEU A 80 3.48 -12.37 2.87
N LEU A 81 3.45 -13.28 1.89
CA LEU A 81 4.21 -13.15 0.65
C LEU A 81 3.77 -11.92 -0.16
N GLY A 82 2.47 -11.59 -0.17
CA GLY A 82 1.96 -10.39 -0.82
C GLY A 82 2.38 -9.09 -0.14
N SER A 83 2.77 -9.15 1.14
CA SER A 83 3.25 -7.99 1.91
C SER A 83 4.55 -7.41 1.35
N LEU A 84 5.43 -8.28 0.85
CA LEU A 84 6.74 -7.90 0.30
C LEU A 84 6.64 -6.99 -0.94
N PRO A 85 6.04 -7.42 -2.07
CA PRO A 85 5.87 -6.57 -3.24
C PRO A 85 4.98 -5.36 -2.96
N THR A 86 3.96 -5.48 -2.10
CA THR A 86 3.15 -4.33 -1.69
C THR A 86 3.99 -3.27 -0.98
N GLY A 87 4.93 -3.70 -0.13
CA GLY A 87 5.84 -2.82 0.59
C GLY A 87 6.81 -2.13 -0.33
N ILE A 88 7.42 -2.88 -1.25
CA ILE A 88 8.32 -2.33 -2.30
C ILE A 88 7.61 -1.22 -3.05
N GLY A 89 6.39 -1.48 -3.54
CA GLY A 89 5.69 -0.51 -4.35
C GLY A 89 5.22 0.71 -3.57
N PHE A 90 4.78 0.51 -2.33
CA PHE A 90 4.46 1.62 -1.45
C PHE A 90 5.66 2.53 -1.20
N GLY A 91 6.83 1.96 -0.86
CA GLY A 91 8.05 2.72 -0.61
C GLY A 91 8.57 3.47 -1.84
N ALA A 92 8.68 2.77 -2.98
CA ALA A 92 9.13 3.35 -4.24
C ALA A 92 8.19 4.47 -4.73
N GLY A 93 6.87 4.25 -4.63
CA GLY A 93 5.85 5.20 -5.05
C GLY A 93 5.83 6.45 -4.18
N PHE A 94 5.83 6.27 -2.85
CA PHE A 94 5.82 7.38 -1.89
C PHE A 94 7.05 8.27 -2.06
N LEU A 95 8.25 7.67 -2.14
CA LEU A 95 9.48 8.41 -2.40
C LEU A 95 9.46 9.12 -3.76
N GLY A 96 9.02 8.42 -4.81
CA GLY A 96 8.97 8.97 -6.17
C GLY A 96 8.08 10.21 -6.26
N VAL A 97 6.90 10.18 -5.66
CA VAL A 97 5.97 11.32 -5.64
C VAL A 97 6.53 12.45 -4.79
N LEU A 98 6.94 12.18 -3.54
CA LEU A 98 7.44 13.21 -2.63
C LEU A 98 8.66 13.91 -3.21
N ARG A 99 9.62 13.14 -3.76
CA ARG A 99 10.81 13.70 -4.41
C ARG A 99 10.44 14.52 -5.64
N GLY A 100 9.51 14.03 -6.46
CA GLY A 100 9.06 14.73 -7.65
C GLY A 100 8.42 16.09 -7.35
N LEU A 101 7.71 16.21 -6.23
CA LEU A 101 7.13 17.47 -5.77
C LEU A 101 8.20 18.40 -5.16
N VAL A 102 9.03 17.88 -4.26
CA VAL A 102 10.06 18.68 -3.56
C VAL A 102 11.13 19.22 -4.52
N ALA A 103 11.49 18.46 -5.56
CA ALA A 103 12.44 18.90 -6.58
C ALA A 103 11.98 20.15 -7.35
N ARG A 104 10.66 20.40 -7.41
CA ARG A 104 10.07 21.56 -8.09
C ARG A 104 9.77 22.72 -7.14
N ALA A 105 9.90 22.52 -5.83
CA ALA A 105 9.56 23.52 -4.82
C ALA A 105 10.75 24.42 -4.46
N ARG A 106 10.50 25.72 -4.34
CA ARG A 106 11.50 26.67 -3.83
C ARG A 106 11.86 26.33 -2.38
N PRO A 107 13.10 26.59 -1.92
CA PRO A 107 13.55 26.22 -0.57
C PRO A 107 12.59 26.63 0.55
N GLU A 108 12.03 27.83 0.44
CA GLU A 108 11.07 28.43 1.38
C GLU A 108 9.69 27.77 1.37
N GLU A 109 9.30 27.09 0.30
CA GLU A 109 7.99 26.43 0.15
C GLU A 109 8.00 24.95 0.53
N ARG A 110 9.19 24.34 0.63
CA ARG A 110 9.35 22.89 0.83
C ARG A 110 8.65 22.39 2.09
N ALA A 111 8.75 23.13 3.19
CA ALA A 111 8.11 22.73 4.45
C ALA A 111 6.58 22.67 4.32
N GLY A 112 5.99 23.68 3.69
CA GLY A 112 4.55 23.73 3.42
C GLY A 112 4.11 22.61 2.47
N LEU A 113 4.84 22.42 1.37
CA LEU A 113 4.55 21.38 0.39
C LEU A 113 4.63 19.97 0.98
N ILE A 114 5.66 19.67 1.77
CA ILE A 114 5.78 18.37 2.46
C ILE A 114 4.60 18.18 3.41
N SER A 115 4.24 19.20 4.20
CA SER A 115 3.12 19.13 5.13
C SER A 115 1.79 18.86 4.43
N SER A 116 1.49 19.59 3.35
CA SER A 116 0.29 19.37 2.54
C SER A 116 0.27 17.99 1.91
N PHE A 117 1.43 17.48 1.44
CA PHE A 117 1.54 16.13 0.91
C PHE A 117 1.22 15.05 1.96
N TYR A 118 1.72 15.20 3.19
CA TYR A 118 1.40 14.26 4.29
C TYR A 118 -0.10 14.29 4.62
N ILE A 119 -0.72 15.47 4.71
CA ILE A 119 -2.18 15.57 4.93
C ILE A 119 -2.93 14.88 3.79
N ALA A 120 -2.60 15.20 2.54
CA ALA A 120 -3.23 14.63 1.35
C ALA A 120 -3.01 13.11 1.22
N SER A 121 -1.96 12.54 1.81
CA SER A 121 -1.67 11.11 1.76
C SER A 121 -2.32 10.34 2.90
N TYR A 122 -2.22 10.86 4.13
CA TYR A 122 -2.62 10.13 5.33
C TYR A 122 -4.10 10.32 5.68
N LEU A 123 -4.69 11.49 5.39
CA LEU A 123 -6.11 11.73 5.66
C LEU A 123 -7.01 10.81 4.82
N PRO A 124 -6.84 10.70 3.48
CA PRO A 124 -7.62 9.74 2.71
C PRO A 124 -7.35 8.29 3.09
N ASN A 125 -6.10 7.94 3.44
CA ASN A 125 -5.79 6.59 3.89
C ASN A 125 -6.49 6.26 5.22
N ALA A 126 -6.59 7.20 6.16
CA ALA A 126 -7.34 7.01 7.40
C ALA A 126 -8.84 6.85 7.12
N LEU A 127 -9.43 7.69 6.26
CA LEU A 127 -10.83 7.57 5.86
C LEU A 127 -11.12 6.23 5.19
N LEU A 128 -10.27 5.79 4.25
CA LEU A 128 -10.40 4.48 3.62
C LEU A 128 -10.29 3.33 4.63
N ALA A 129 -9.41 3.45 5.63
CA ALA A 129 -9.30 2.47 6.71
C ALA A 129 -10.59 2.40 7.54
N MET A 130 -11.16 3.55 7.91
CA MET A 130 -12.41 3.62 8.65
C MET A 130 -13.59 3.03 7.86
N ILE A 131 -13.71 3.38 6.57
CA ILE A 131 -14.76 2.84 5.69
C ILE A 131 -14.61 1.33 5.57
N ALA A 132 -13.39 0.84 5.35
CA ALA A 132 -13.09 -0.59 5.26
C ALA A 132 -13.44 -1.33 6.56
N GLY A 133 -13.01 -0.81 7.71
CA GLY A 133 -13.32 -1.40 9.02
C GLY A 133 -14.83 -1.40 9.32
N TYR A 134 -15.54 -0.32 8.98
CA TYR A 134 -16.99 -0.25 9.12
C TYR A 134 -17.69 -1.27 8.22
N ALA A 135 -17.32 -1.33 6.93
CA ALA A 135 -17.86 -2.30 5.99
C ALA A 135 -17.61 -3.75 6.46
N ALA A 136 -16.41 -4.05 6.98
CA ALA A 136 -16.09 -5.36 7.52
C ALA A 136 -17.02 -5.78 8.68
N GLY A 137 -17.47 -4.82 9.51
CA GLY A 137 -18.46 -5.08 10.56
C GLY A 137 -19.88 -5.32 10.04
N GLN A 138 -20.21 -4.86 8.82
CA GLN A 138 -21.55 -5.01 8.23
C GLN A 138 -21.67 -6.23 7.33
N ILE A 139 -20.68 -6.47 6.47
CA ILE A 139 -20.71 -7.51 5.43
C ILE A 139 -19.62 -8.58 5.61
N GLY A 140 -18.79 -8.49 6.65
CA GLY A 140 -17.68 -9.42 6.89
C GLY A 140 -16.36 -8.97 6.25
N VAL A 141 -15.25 -9.45 6.81
CA VAL A 141 -13.90 -9.03 6.41
C VAL A 141 -13.55 -9.56 5.02
N PHE A 142 -13.82 -10.84 4.73
CA PHE A 142 -13.56 -11.44 3.40
C PHE A 142 -14.29 -10.70 2.28
N ASP A 143 -15.60 -10.43 2.45
CA ASP A 143 -16.41 -9.77 1.43
C ASP A 143 -15.99 -8.32 1.23
N THR A 144 -15.54 -7.63 2.28
CA THR A 144 -14.99 -6.27 2.15
C THR A 144 -13.69 -6.26 1.35
N VAL A 145 -12.81 -7.24 1.58
CA VAL A 145 -11.51 -7.35 0.90
C VAL A 145 -11.70 -7.75 -0.57
N LEU A 146 -12.47 -8.82 -0.82
CA LEU A 146 -12.67 -9.40 -2.15
C LEU A 146 -13.69 -8.63 -2.98
N GLY A 147 -14.76 -8.13 -2.35
CA GLY A 147 -15.91 -7.52 -3.02
C GLY A 147 -15.69 -6.11 -3.55
N GLY A 148 -14.62 -5.41 -3.13
CA GLY A 148 -14.34 -4.09 -3.69
C GLY A 148 -13.02 -3.44 -3.28
N PHE A 149 -12.54 -3.64 -2.05
CA PHE A 149 -11.39 -2.87 -1.58
C PHE A 149 -10.08 -3.25 -2.29
N GLY A 150 -9.84 -4.55 -2.51
CA GLY A 150 -8.68 -5.00 -3.28
C GLY A 150 -8.75 -4.62 -4.77
N ALA A 151 -9.93 -4.73 -5.38
CA ALA A 151 -10.15 -4.31 -6.75
C ALA A 151 -9.92 -2.80 -6.93
N PHE A 152 -10.39 -1.98 -5.99
CA PHE A 152 -10.14 -0.54 -5.95
C PHE A 152 -8.64 -0.22 -5.89
N ILE A 153 -7.89 -0.94 -5.05
CA ILE A 153 -6.43 -0.77 -4.96
C ILE A 153 -5.75 -1.09 -6.30
N ILE A 154 -6.11 -2.22 -6.92
CA ILE A 154 -5.54 -2.63 -8.22
C ILE A 154 -5.89 -1.62 -9.30
N LEU A 155 -7.13 -1.12 -9.33
CA LEU A 155 -7.58 -0.11 -10.27
C LEU A 155 -6.79 1.19 -10.12
N MET A 156 -6.63 1.70 -8.90
CA MET A 156 -5.86 2.92 -8.64
C MET A 156 -4.38 2.75 -9.02
N ALA A 157 -3.79 1.58 -8.74
CA ALA A 157 -2.42 1.27 -9.14
C ALA A 157 -2.28 1.19 -10.67
N GLY A 158 -3.26 0.60 -11.36
CA GLY A 158 -3.31 0.56 -12.82
C GLY A 158 -3.45 1.96 -13.44
N LEU A 159 -4.32 2.81 -12.89
CA LEU A 159 -4.45 4.20 -13.33
C LEU A 159 -3.14 4.97 -13.17
N SER A 160 -2.41 4.78 -12.07
CA SER A 160 -1.10 5.39 -11.85
C SER A 160 -0.09 5.08 -12.97
N LEU A 161 -0.15 3.89 -13.57
CA LEU A 161 0.70 3.48 -14.70
C LEU A 161 0.35 4.20 -16.01
N THR A 162 -0.87 4.72 -16.15
CA THR A 162 -1.31 5.43 -17.37
C THR A 162 -0.98 6.92 -17.34
N ILE A 163 -0.66 7.47 -16.16
CA ILE A 163 -0.38 8.90 -16.00
C ILE A 163 1.07 9.19 -16.42
N ASN A 164 1.24 9.72 -17.63
CA ASN A 164 2.50 10.30 -18.08
C ASN A 164 2.76 11.62 -17.37
N VAL A 165 3.74 11.65 -16.47
CA VAL A 165 4.30 12.90 -15.96
C VAL A 165 5.54 13.19 -16.78
N ASN A 166 5.44 14.17 -17.66
CA ASN A 166 6.60 14.72 -18.36
C ASN A 166 7.60 15.21 -17.30
N GLU A 167 8.80 14.61 -17.29
CA GLU A 167 9.94 15.18 -16.59
C GLU A 167 10.35 16.44 -17.37
N PRO A 168 10.40 17.64 -16.75
CA PRO A 168 10.98 18.80 -17.42
C PRO A 168 12.47 18.54 -17.61
N ASN A 169 12.94 18.79 -18.84
CA ASN A 169 14.35 18.76 -19.23
C ASN A 169 15.22 19.65 -18.33
#